data_AF-A0A269YPQ3-F1
#
_entry.id   AF-A0A269YPQ3-F1
#
_cell.length_a   1.000
_cell.length_b   1.000
_cell.length_c   1.000
_cell.angle_alpha   90.00
_cell.angle_beta   90.00
_cell.angle_gamma   90.00
#
_symmetry.space_group_name_H-M   'P 1'
#
loop_
_entity.id
_entity.type
_entity.pdbx_description
1 polymer ?
#
loop_
_entity_poly.entity_id
_entity_poly.type
_entity_poly.pdbx_seq_one_letter_code
_entity_poly.pdbx_strand_id
1 'polypeptide(L)'
;MKKALTTALLLFVLPLGLFGCSNESNSSSSESSSSTKTEQSSSASSSTTPSASTSTTITHAKRAIKVRYEKAKFTTTLDREYREEYLYRNVPGTVDSNKVDSWDNLNVSENTLVHVNKKAIATFKDDDDNEYDHEDFYRITLGNQSGKQYWVGDDVLQNDHENDYDD
;
A
#
# COMPACT_ATOMS: atom_id res chain seq x y z
N MET A 1 62.97 -27.97 -0.63
CA MET A 1 62.77 -27.00 0.48
C MET A 1 61.28 -26.74 0.64
N LYS A 2 60.77 -26.98 1.86
CA LYS A 2 59.57 -26.40 2.51
C LYS A 2 58.18 -26.69 1.89
N LYS A 3 57.46 -27.58 2.56
CA LYS A 3 56.01 -27.83 2.46
C LYS A 3 55.23 -26.74 3.19
N ALA A 4 54.01 -26.43 2.76
CA ALA A 4 52.92 -26.04 3.67
C ALA A 4 51.56 -26.22 2.96
N LEU A 5 50.84 -27.23 3.42
CA LEU A 5 49.42 -27.47 3.18
C LEU A 5 48.76 -27.11 4.52
N THR A 6 47.81 -26.17 4.52
CA THR A 6 47.09 -25.82 5.75
C THR A 6 45.59 -25.74 5.49
N THR A 7 44.92 -26.70 6.09
CA THR A 7 43.49 -26.93 6.16
C THR A 7 42.79 -25.88 7.05
N ALA A 8 41.53 -25.64 6.74
CA ALA A 8 40.57 -24.80 7.44
C ALA A 8 40.42 -25.07 8.94
N LEU A 9 40.03 -24.06 9.71
CA LEU A 9 39.05 -24.23 10.78
C LEU A 9 38.27 -22.94 11.04
N LEU A 10 36.95 -23.09 11.02
CA LEU A 10 35.91 -22.08 11.12
C LEU A 10 35.31 -22.21 12.53
N LEU A 11 35.41 -21.18 13.38
CA LEU A 11 34.74 -21.13 14.68
C LEU A 11 34.18 -19.73 14.92
N PHE A 12 32.91 -19.56 14.52
CA PHE A 12 32.04 -18.48 15.01
C PHE A 12 31.45 -18.93 16.36
N VAL A 13 31.69 -18.16 17.42
CA VAL A 13 31.00 -18.32 18.70
C VAL A 13 30.31 -17.01 19.00
N LEU A 14 28.99 -16.96 18.79
CA LEU A 14 28.12 -15.85 19.21
C LEU A 14 27.30 -16.32 20.41
N PRO A 15 27.41 -15.69 21.59
CA PRO A 15 26.54 -16.00 22.71
C PRO A 15 25.15 -15.39 22.53
N LEU A 16 24.13 -16.24 22.72
CA LEU A 16 22.71 -15.93 22.80
C LEU A 16 22.42 -15.13 24.09
N GLY A 17 22.01 -13.87 23.95
CA GLY A 17 21.43 -13.10 25.04
C GLY A 17 19.91 -13.24 25.04
N LEU A 18 19.38 -14.13 25.88
CA LEU A 18 17.96 -14.20 26.25
C LEU A 18 17.77 -13.43 27.56
N PHE A 19 17.08 -12.28 27.50
CA PHE A 19 16.49 -11.66 28.69
C PHE A 19 14.98 -11.91 28.67
N GLY A 20 14.47 -12.49 29.75
CA GLY A 20 13.06 -12.77 29.97
C GLY A 20 12.45 -11.90 31.09
N CYS A 21 11.14 -11.66 30.93
CA CYS A 21 10.04 -11.50 31.92
C CYS A 21 10.22 -10.48 33.08
N SER A 22 9.25 -9.69 33.58
CA SER A 22 7.77 -9.81 33.64
C SER A 22 7.15 -8.49 34.19
N ASN A 23 5.83 -8.36 34.03
CA ASN A 23 4.81 -7.78 34.95
C ASN A 23 4.75 -6.27 35.28
N GLU A 24 3.59 -5.64 35.02
CA GLU A 24 2.72 -5.04 36.05
C GLU A 24 1.31 -4.80 35.45
N SER A 25 0.31 -5.11 36.26
CA SER A 25 -1.14 -5.04 36.06
C SER A 25 -1.73 -3.63 35.87
N ASN A 26 -2.82 -3.53 35.12
CA ASN A 26 -3.96 -2.74 35.59
C ASN A 26 -5.29 -3.45 35.32
N SER A 27 -5.89 -3.89 36.40
CA SER A 27 -7.27 -4.35 36.48
C SER A 27 -8.22 -3.15 36.52
N SER A 28 -9.28 -3.18 35.73
CA SER A 28 -10.55 -2.59 36.12
C SER A 28 -11.68 -3.47 35.59
N SER A 29 -12.26 -4.20 36.54
CA SER A 29 -13.52 -4.91 36.49
C SER A 29 -14.69 -4.03 36.03
N SER A 30 -15.65 -4.60 35.31
CA SER A 30 -17.03 -4.71 35.82
C SER A 30 -17.87 -5.58 34.89
N GLU A 31 -18.88 -6.16 35.52
CA GLU A 31 -19.57 -7.39 35.15
C GLU A 31 -20.80 -7.16 34.26
N SER A 32 -21.27 -8.29 33.74
CA SER A 32 -22.51 -8.60 33.04
C SER A 32 -23.78 -7.94 33.60
N SER A 33 -24.71 -7.52 32.73
CA SER A 33 -26.15 -7.86 32.85
C SER A 33 -27.03 -7.32 31.70
N SER A 34 -27.99 -8.16 31.32
CA SER A 34 -29.12 -7.92 30.41
C SER A 34 -30.14 -6.93 30.98
N SER A 35 -30.77 -6.08 30.15
CA SER A 35 -32.24 -6.05 29.87
C SER A 35 -32.75 -4.71 29.27
N THR A 36 -33.43 -4.82 28.13
CA THR A 36 -34.61 -4.10 27.60
C THR A 36 -34.87 -2.58 27.76
N LYS A 37 -35.10 -1.97 26.57
CA LYS A 37 -36.16 -1.01 26.12
C LYS A 37 -36.14 0.51 26.45
N THR A 38 -36.51 1.23 25.37
CA THR A 38 -37.24 2.51 25.20
C THR A 38 -36.52 3.88 25.17
N GLU A 39 -36.49 4.44 23.94
CA GLU A 39 -36.95 5.76 23.46
C GLU A 39 -36.49 7.11 24.06
N GLN A 40 -35.95 7.91 23.13
CA GLN A 40 -36.16 9.34 22.82
C GLN A 40 -35.28 10.46 23.40
N SER A 41 -34.77 11.24 22.42
CA SER A 41 -34.57 12.69 22.36
C SER A 41 -33.24 13.33 22.79
N SER A 42 -32.55 13.77 21.73
CA SER A 42 -31.88 15.07 21.53
C SER A 42 -30.71 15.48 22.41
N SER A 43 -29.54 15.65 21.79
CA SER A 43 -28.78 16.92 21.75
C SER A 43 -27.65 16.80 20.74
N ALA A 44 -27.57 17.80 19.86
CA ALA A 44 -26.45 17.98 18.95
C ALA A 44 -25.14 18.13 19.73
N SER A 45 -24.10 17.44 19.30
CA SER A 45 -22.72 17.84 19.53
C SER A 45 -21.91 17.38 18.34
N SER A 46 -21.64 18.36 17.49
CA SER A 46 -20.62 18.35 16.46
C SER A 46 -19.27 18.00 17.10
N SER A 47 -18.88 16.74 17.03
CA SER A 47 -17.48 16.35 17.14
C SER A 47 -16.98 16.04 15.74
N THR A 48 -16.46 17.08 15.07
CA THR A 48 -15.50 16.90 13.98
C THR A 48 -14.27 16.23 14.57
N THR A 49 -14.31 14.90 14.64
CA THR A 49 -13.11 14.09 14.80
C THR A 49 -12.22 14.37 13.59
N PRO A 50 -10.95 14.78 13.77
CA PRO A 50 -10.02 14.77 12.67
C PRO A 50 -9.84 13.30 12.27
N SER A 51 -10.40 12.90 11.13
CA SER A 51 -10.15 11.57 10.56
C SER A 51 -8.64 11.45 10.34
N ALA A 52 -8.00 10.62 11.17
CA ALA A 52 -6.62 10.24 10.96
C ALA A 52 -6.51 9.61 9.56
N SER A 53 -5.66 10.16 8.72
CA SER A 53 -5.26 9.51 7.47
C SER A 53 -4.72 8.13 7.83
N THR A 54 -5.51 7.09 7.57
CA THR A 54 -5.18 5.73 7.97
C THR A 54 -4.26 5.16 6.89
N SER A 55 -2.96 5.37 7.06
CA SER A 55 -1.96 4.66 6.27
C SER A 55 -1.74 3.28 6.89
N THR A 56 -1.79 2.24 6.07
CA THR A 56 -1.49 0.87 6.48
C THR A 56 -0.29 0.36 5.69
N THR A 57 0.43 -0.61 6.23
CA THR A 57 1.49 -1.29 5.48
C THR A 57 0.96 -2.62 5.00
N ILE A 58 1.10 -2.88 3.71
CA ILE A 58 0.78 -4.18 3.11
C ILE A 58 2.07 -4.86 2.67
N THR A 59 2.08 -6.18 2.78
CA THR A 59 3.12 -7.01 2.18
C THR A 59 2.54 -7.62 0.92
N HIS A 60 3.20 -7.37 -0.21
CA HIS A 60 2.84 -8.05 -1.45
C HIS A 60 3.30 -9.50 -1.34
N ALA A 61 2.40 -10.44 -1.65
CA ALA A 61 2.70 -11.85 -1.62
C ALA A 61 3.84 -12.23 -2.59
N LYS A 62 3.98 -11.48 -3.69
CA LYS A 62 5.00 -11.69 -4.71
C LYS A 62 5.84 -10.43 -4.93
N ARG A 63 7.14 -10.63 -5.17
CA ARG A 63 8.08 -9.59 -5.59
C ARG A 63 8.03 -9.46 -7.11
N ALA A 64 8.09 -8.22 -7.60
CA ALA A 64 8.27 -7.99 -9.02
C ALA A 64 9.67 -8.48 -9.42
N ILE A 65 9.77 -9.29 -10.47
CA ILE A 65 11.04 -9.76 -11.02
C ILE A 65 11.78 -8.61 -11.71
N LYS A 66 11.00 -7.73 -12.34
CA LYS A 66 11.51 -6.60 -13.12
C LYS A 66 10.51 -5.45 -13.01
N VAL A 67 11.01 -4.23 -12.90
CA VAL A 67 10.19 -3.02 -13.02
C VAL A 67 10.84 -2.09 -14.04
N ARG A 68 10.11 -1.76 -15.10
CA ARG A 68 10.53 -0.78 -16.11
C ARG A 68 9.81 0.53 -15.87
N TYR A 69 10.54 1.64 -15.88
CA TYR A 69 9.96 2.97 -15.73
C TYR A 69 9.93 3.69 -17.07
N GLU A 70 8.80 4.31 -17.38
CA GLU A 70 8.57 5.00 -18.64
C GLU A 70 8.11 6.44 -18.38
N LYS A 71 8.32 7.31 -19.38
CA LYS A 71 7.80 8.67 -19.35
C LYS A 71 6.31 8.61 -19.63
N ALA A 72 5.51 9.20 -18.74
CA ALA A 72 4.10 9.47 -18.96
C ALA A 72 3.82 10.88 -18.45
N LYS A 73 3.03 11.67 -19.19
CA LYS A 73 2.65 13.01 -18.75
C LYS A 73 1.32 13.39 -19.38
N PHE A 74 0.26 13.27 -18.59
CA PHE A 74 -1.09 13.63 -19.00
C PHE A 74 -1.92 13.99 -17.76
N THR A 75 -3.14 14.45 -17.99
CA THR A 75 -4.11 14.75 -16.94
C THR A 75 -5.41 14.09 -17.33
N THR A 76 -6.00 13.36 -16.40
CA THR A 76 -7.26 12.63 -16.58
C THR A 76 -8.06 12.74 -15.28
N THR A 77 -9.12 11.95 -15.13
CA THR A 77 -9.93 11.84 -13.91
C THR A 77 -9.79 10.45 -13.28
N LEU A 78 -10.37 10.27 -12.09
CA LEU A 78 -10.45 8.94 -11.47
C LEU A 78 -11.55 8.14 -12.17
N ASP A 79 -11.34 6.85 -12.36
CA ASP A 79 -12.40 5.95 -12.81
C ASP A 79 -13.49 5.84 -11.74
N ARG A 80 -14.67 5.30 -12.09
CA ARG A 80 -15.78 5.06 -11.15
C ARG A 80 -15.36 4.10 -10.03
N GLU A 81 -14.54 3.11 -10.33
CA GLU A 81 -14.18 2.01 -9.42
C GLU A 81 -12.86 2.27 -8.67
N TYR A 82 -12.32 3.48 -8.73
CA TYR A 82 -11.04 3.85 -8.10
C TYR A 82 -10.91 3.51 -6.61
N ARG A 83 -12.04 3.39 -5.89
CA ARG A 83 -12.08 3.08 -4.45
C ARG A 83 -11.78 1.62 -4.13
N GLU A 84 -11.84 0.73 -5.10
CA GLU A 84 -11.51 -0.69 -4.94
C GLU A 84 -9.99 -0.90 -4.86
N GLU A 85 -9.23 0.10 -5.30
CA GLU A 85 -7.77 0.07 -5.38
C GLU A 85 -7.08 0.87 -4.26
N TYR A 86 -5.78 0.60 -4.07
CA TYR A 86 -4.96 1.31 -3.09
C TYR A 86 -4.12 2.44 -3.69
N LEU A 87 -3.79 3.41 -2.83
CA LEU A 87 -2.76 4.41 -3.11
C LEU A 87 -1.42 3.95 -2.56
N TYR A 88 -0.53 3.49 -3.44
CA TYR A 88 0.77 2.94 -3.04
C TYR A 88 1.84 4.03 -2.91
N ARG A 89 2.77 3.86 -1.95
CA ARG A 89 3.95 4.74 -1.84
C ARG A 89 5.08 4.37 -2.80
N ASN A 90 5.23 3.08 -3.09
CA ASN A 90 6.15 2.57 -4.08
C ASN A 90 5.38 1.70 -5.09
N VAL A 91 5.97 1.43 -6.26
CA VAL A 91 5.38 0.46 -7.19
C VAL A 91 5.27 -0.90 -6.49
N PRO A 92 4.10 -1.57 -6.51
CA PRO A 92 3.93 -2.93 -6.01
C PRO A 92 5.07 -3.88 -6.39
N GLY A 93 5.47 -4.73 -5.45
CA GLY A 93 6.57 -5.69 -5.64
C GLY A 93 8.00 -5.13 -5.63
N THR A 94 8.20 -3.81 -5.48
CA THR A 94 9.55 -3.21 -5.40
C THR A 94 10.15 -3.14 -3.99
N VAL A 95 9.32 -3.24 -2.96
CA VAL A 95 9.70 -3.25 -1.54
C VAL A 95 8.99 -4.39 -0.82
N ASP A 96 9.58 -4.91 0.27
CA ASP A 96 9.01 -6.06 0.99
C ASP A 96 7.72 -5.71 1.73
N SER A 97 7.62 -4.45 2.14
CA SER A 97 6.48 -3.90 2.85
C SER A 97 6.22 -2.51 2.31
N ASN A 98 5.08 -2.36 1.64
CA ASN A 98 4.70 -1.12 0.98
C ASN A 98 3.66 -0.40 1.82
N LYS A 99 3.82 0.91 1.98
CA LYS A 99 2.79 1.72 2.62
C LYS A 99 1.71 2.03 1.60
N VAL A 100 0.46 1.89 2.03
CA VAL A 100 -0.73 2.24 1.27
C VAL A 100 -1.60 3.18 2.06
N ASP A 101 -2.33 4.03 1.33
CA ASP A 101 -3.35 4.92 1.88
C ASP A 101 -4.71 4.57 1.29
N SER A 102 -5.77 4.84 2.07
CA SER A 102 -7.16 4.81 1.59
C SER A 102 -7.55 6.14 0.97
N TRP A 103 -8.50 6.08 0.04
CA TRP A 103 -9.16 7.22 -0.60
C TRP A 103 -10.10 8.00 0.31
N ASP A 104 -10.59 7.41 1.41
CA ASP A 104 -11.72 7.91 2.21
C ASP A 104 -11.52 9.33 2.74
N ASN A 105 -10.28 9.72 3.02
CA ASN A 105 -9.95 11.01 3.62
C ASN A 105 -9.31 12.01 2.65
N LEU A 106 -9.33 11.73 1.35
CA LEU A 106 -8.72 12.59 0.33
C LEU A 106 -9.72 13.57 -0.30
N ASN A 107 -11.00 13.45 0.06
CA ASN A 107 -12.09 14.31 -0.44
C ASN A 107 -12.08 14.39 -1.97
N VAL A 108 -12.07 13.21 -2.60
CA VAL A 108 -12.07 13.02 -4.05
C VAL A 108 -13.34 12.28 -4.50
N SER A 109 -13.64 12.40 -5.78
CA SER A 109 -14.72 11.75 -6.52
C SER A 109 -14.20 11.32 -7.91
N GLU A 110 -14.97 10.53 -8.65
CA GLU A 110 -14.63 10.12 -10.03
C GLU A 110 -14.23 11.33 -10.90
N ASN A 111 -14.85 12.50 -10.74
CA ASN A 111 -14.52 13.71 -11.49
C ASN A 111 -13.25 14.46 -11.01
N THR A 112 -12.51 13.91 -10.06
CA THR A 112 -11.31 14.58 -9.53
C THR A 112 -10.18 14.51 -10.55
N LEU A 113 -9.62 15.67 -10.90
CA LEU A 113 -8.46 15.73 -11.78
C LEU A 113 -7.25 15.05 -11.16
N VAL A 114 -6.57 14.25 -11.97
CA VAL A 114 -5.37 13.50 -11.63
C VAL A 114 -4.27 13.85 -12.62
N HIS A 115 -3.11 14.25 -12.10
CA HIS A 115 -1.95 14.55 -12.91
C HIS A 115 -0.98 13.37 -12.88
N VAL A 116 -0.81 12.72 -14.02
CA VAL A 116 0.15 11.63 -14.20
C VAL A 116 1.47 12.20 -14.67
N ASN A 117 2.59 11.74 -14.08
CA ASN A 117 3.92 12.18 -14.49
C ASN A 117 4.95 11.05 -14.66
N LYS A 118 4.53 9.78 -14.50
CA LYS A 118 5.38 8.60 -14.70
C LYS A 118 4.52 7.35 -14.85
N LYS A 119 5.02 6.38 -15.63
CA LYS A 119 4.48 5.01 -15.72
C LYS A 119 5.54 4.02 -15.23
N ALA A 120 5.11 2.93 -14.63
CA ALA A 120 5.93 1.78 -14.30
C ALA A 120 5.21 0.52 -14.79
N ILE A 121 5.97 -0.43 -15.34
CA ILE A 121 5.48 -1.74 -15.75
C ILE A 121 6.18 -2.75 -14.86
N ALA A 122 5.43 -3.38 -13.96
CA ALA A 122 5.94 -4.38 -13.03
C ALA A 122 5.67 -5.77 -13.60
N THR A 123 6.73 -6.58 -13.70
CA THR A 123 6.65 -7.97 -14.16
C THR A 123 6.65 -8.90 -12.96
N PHE A 124 5.59 -9.69 -12.84
CA PHE A 124 5.47 -10.73 -11.82
C PHE A 124 5.60 -12.10 -12.47
N LYS A 125 6.03 -13.08 -11.68
CA LYS A 125 6.02 -14.47 -12.10
C LYS A 125 4.71 -15.07 -11.64
N ASP A 126 3.96 -15.68 -12.54
CA ASP A 126 2.93 -16.58 -12.08
C ASP A 126 3.59 -17.90 -11.63
N ASP A 127 3.11 -18.41 -10.50
CA ASP A 127 3.60 -19.65 -9.91
C ASP A 127 2.87 -20.87 -10.50
N ASP A 128 1.68 -20.66 -11.08
CA ASP A 128 0.81 -21.75 -11.53
C ASP A 128 1.17 -22.29 -12.92
N ASP A 129 1.53 -21.41 -13.86
CA ASP A 129 1.87 -21.78 -15.25
C ASP A 129 3.26 -21.29 -15.71
N ASN A 130 3.99 -20.61 -14.83
CA ASN A 130 5.33 -20.06 -15.09
C ASN A 130 5.32 -18.97 -16.20
N GLU A 131 4.17 -18.35 -16.45
CA GLU A 131 4.03 -17.16 -17.30
C GLU A 131 4.40 -15.88 -16.53
N TYR A 132 4.44 -14.76 -17.26
CA TYR A 132 4.80 -13.47 -16.71
C TYR A 132 3.64 -12.49 -16.85
N ASP A 133 3.12 -12.03 -15.72
CA ASP A 133 2.14 -10.96 -15.69
C ASP A 133 2.84 -9.61 -15.78
N HIS A 134 2.16 -8.65 -16.40
CA HIS A 134 2.62 -7.28 -16.55
C HIS A 134 1.53 -6.34 -16.04
N GLU A 135 1.82 -5.69 -14.92
CA GLU A 135 0.91 -4.72 -14.31
C GLU A 135 1.44 -3.30 -14.54
N ASP A 136 0.53 -2.43 -14.99
CA ASP A 136 0.83 -1.03 -15.23
C ASP A 136 0.48 -0.19 -14.00
N PHE A 137 1.44 0.64 -13.58
CA PHE A 137 1.27 1.58 -12.47
C PHE A 137 1.59 3.00 -12.89
N TYR A 138 0.80 3.95 -12.43
CA TYR A 138 0.98 5.37 -12.74
C TYR A 138 1.31 6.16 -11.48
N ARG A 139 2.29 7.07 -11.60
CA ARG A 139 2.59 8.02 -10.53
C ARG A 139 1.72 9.26 -10.69
N ILE A 140 0.87 9.48 -9.71
CA ILE A 140 -0.18 10.50 -9.74
C ILE A 140 0.03 11.59 -8.70
N THR A 141 -0.51 12.78 -8.99
CA THR A 141 -0.79 13.84 -8.01
C THR A 141 -2.27 14.20 -8.16
N LEU A 142 -3.02 14.18 -7.06
CA LEU A 142 -4.44 14.57 -7.07
C LEU A 142 -4.52 16.10 -7.18
N GLY A 143 -5.40 16.63 -8.04
CA GLY A 143 -5.49 18.06 -8.32
C GLY A 143 -5.81 18.92 -7.08
N ASN A 144 -6.45 18.32 -6.07
CA ASN A 144 -6.76 18.95 -4.78
C ASN A 144 -5.66 18.75 -3.71
N GLN A 145 -4.58 18.01 -3.99
CA GLN A 145 -3.48 17.69 -3.06
C GLN A 145 -2.13 18.04 -3.68
N SER A 146 -1.66 19.27 -3.44
CA SER A 146 -0.35 19.70 -3.93
C SER A 146 0.79 18.92 -3.27
N GLY A 147 1.74 18.45 -4.09
CA GLY A 147 3.02 17.87 -3.65
C GLY A 147 2.99 16.42 -3.16
N LYS A 148 1.80 15.83 -2.93
CA LYS A 148 1.69 14.41 -2.56
C LYS A 148 1.61 13.54 -3.80
N GLN A 149 2.48 12.54 -3.88
CA GLN A 149 2.51 11.57 -4.98
C GLN A 149 2.17 10.17 -4.48
N TYR A 150 1.49 9.42 -5.34
CA TYR A 150 1.12 8.03 -5.14
C TYR A 150 1.37 7.24 -6.42
N TRP A 151 1.54 5.94 -6.29
CA TRP A 151 1.40 4.99 -7.37
C TRP A 151 0.02 4.35 -7.29
N VAL A 152 -0.62 4.14 -8.44
CA VAL A 152 -1.94 3.51 -8.57
C VAL A 152 -1.91 2.56 -9.77
N GLY A 153 -2.76 1.53 -9.76
CA GLY A 153 -3.01 0.71 -10.94
C GLY A 153 -3.59 1.53 -12.09
N ASP A 154 -3.61 0.97 -13.28
CA ASP A 154 -4.23 1.57 -14.46
C ASP A 154 -5.75 1.73 -14.30
N ASP A 155 -6.43 0.76 -13.70
CA ASP A 155 -7.88 0.77 -13.43
C ASP A 155 -8.37 1.95 -12.56
N VAL A 156 -7.46 2.62 -11.84
CA VAL A 156 -7.80 3.82 -11.05
C VAL A 156 -8.07 5.04 -11.92
N LEU A 157 -7.50 5.07 -13.13
CA LEU A 157 -7.56 6.22 -14.03
C LEU A 157 -8.65 6.01 -15.07
N GLN A 158 -9.39 7.07 -15.36
CA GLN A 158 -10.32 7.03 -16.48
C GLN A 158 -9.53 6.73 -17.75
N ASN A 159 -9.91 5.64 -18.45
CA ASN A 159 -9.26 5.24 -19.68
C ASN A 159 -9.81 6.03 -20.86
N ASP A 160 -9.67 7.36 -20.85
CA ASP A 160 -10.00 8.24 -21.99
C ASP A 160 -8.89 8.24 -23.06
N HIS A 161 -7.92 7.33 -22.92
CA HIS A 161 -6.77 7.14 -23.80
C HIS A 161 -6.75 5.76 -24.48
N GLU A 162 -7.87 5.03 -24.50
CA GLU A 162 -8.11 4.08 -25.60
C GLU A 162 -8.09 4.92 -26.88
N ASN A 163 -6.93 4.98 -27.52
CA ASN A 163 -6.89 5.34 -28.92
C ASN A 163 -7.73 4.26 -29.60
N ASP A 164 -8.96 4.62 -29.96
CA ASP A 164 -9.70 3.94 -31.02
C ASP A 164 -8.72 3.83 -32.18
N TYR A 165 -8.10 2.66 -32.33
CA TYR A 165 -7.42 2.29 -33.55
C TYR A 165 -8.56 2.06 -34.55
N ASP A 166 -9.02 3.14 -35.19
CA ASP A 166 -9.72 3.08 -36.45
C ASP A 166 -8.76 2.42 -37.47
N ASP A 167 -8.91 1.10 -37.66
CA ASP A 167 -8.41 0.36 -38.84
C ASP A 167 -9.54 0.20 -39.87
#